data_AF-A0A838RSN4-F1
#
_entry.id   AF-A0A838RSN4-F1
#
_cell.length_a   1.000
_cell.length_b   1.000
_cell.length_c   1.000
_cell.angle_alpha   90.00
_cell.angle_beta   90.00
_cell.angle_gamma   90.00
#
_symmetry.space_group_name_H-M   'P 1'
#
loop_
_entity.id
_entity.type
_entity.pdbx_description
1 polymer ?
#
loop_
_entity_poly.entity_id
_entity_poly.type
_entity_poly.pdbx_seq_one_letter_code
_entity_poly.pdbx_strand_id
1 'polypeptide(L)'
;MDIQPISFLRKIGLKKIMIWKDGYSSPFSQSDFNTYTSKKYDDNNKLKDADEVYGFNEIVKLHKETGLRINCSSHEDYFGTETEYKVLETFIFLQDGKKLYVTEMDLENNQFITEDGPIPFSLTRKTIEPTD
;
A
#
# COMPACT_ATOMS: atom_id res chain seq x y z
N MET A 1 -2.55 18.80 -7.16
CA MET A 1 -1.50 18.27 -8.05
C MET A 1 -1.64 16.75 -7.94
N ASP A 2 -2.27 16.11 -8.93
CA ASP A 2 -2.51 14.67 -8.90
C ASP A 2 -1.18 13.96 -9.18
N ILE A 3 -0.48 13.56 -8.12
CA ILE A 3 0.68 12.69 -8.26
C ILE A 3 0.12 11.30 -8.60
N GLN A 4 0.09 10.96 -9.88
CA GLN A 4 -0.31 9.63 -10.30
C GLN A 4 0.66 9.11 -11.35
N PRO A 5 1.60 8.26 -10.94
CA PRO A 5 2.05 7.20 -11.82
C PRO A 5 1.87 5.87 -11.10
N ILE A 6 0.60 5.47 -10.96
CA ILE A 6 0.21 4.11 -10.55
C ILE A 6 0.46 3.10 -11.72
N SER A 7 0.94 3.57 -12.88
CA SER A 7 1.25 2.74 -14.05
C SER A 7 2.20 1.60 -13.75
N PHE A 8 3.19 1.83 -12.88
CA PHE A 8 4.19 0.81 -12.55
C PHE A 8 3.64 -0.37 -11.75
N LEU A 9 2.46 -0.25 -11.11
CA LEU A 9 1.84 -1.35 -10.37
C LEU A 9 1.69 -2.62 -11.23
N ARG A 10 1.47 -2.47 -12.53
CA ARG A 10 1.36 -3.61 -13.46
C ARG A 10 2.64 -4.44 -13.51
N LYS A 11 3.82 -3.82 -13.30
CA LYS A 11 5.11 -4.52 -13.27
C LYS A 11 5.21 -5.51 -12.10
N ILE A 12 4.41 -5.30 -11.06
CA ILE A 12 4.32 -6.19 -9.89
C ILE A 12 2.95 -6.90 -9.82
N GLY A 13 2.23 -6.99 -10.94
CA GLY A 13 0.96 -7.72 -11.04
C GLY A 13 -0.25 -7.02 -10.45
N LEU A 14 -0.13 -5.74 -10.05
CA LEU A 14 -1.19 -4.98 -9.39
C LEU A 14 -1.87 -3.98 -10.32
N LYS A 15 -3.04 -3.48 -9.89
CA LYS A 15 -3.83 -2.46 -10.59
C LYS A 15 -4.24 -1.36 -9.60
N LYS A 16 -4.60 -0.19 -10.12
CA LYS A 16 -5.11 0.93 -9.32
C LYS A 16 -6.36 0.54 -8.50
N ILE A 17 -7.25 -0.24 -9.11
CA ILE A 17 -8.43 -0.80 -8.47
C ILE A 17 -8.35 -2.31 -8.64
N MET A 18 -8.49 -3.04 -7.55
CA MET A 18 -8.44 -4.49 -7.49
C MET A 18 -9.68 -5.00 -6.78
N ILE A 19 -10.39 -5.94 -7.39
CA ILE A 19 -11.52 -6.62 -6.76
C ILE A 19 -11.04 -7.99 -6.34
N TRP A 20 -11.15 -8.27 -5.05
CA TRP A 20 -10.94 -9.60 -4.51
C TRP A 20 -12.30 -10.21 -4.20
N LYS A 21 -12.49 -11.47 -4.58
CA LYS A 21 -13.71 -12.22 -4.31
C LYS A 21 -13.36 -13.47 -3.52
N ASP A 22 -14.24 -13.89 -2.64
CA ASP A 22 -14.03 -15.14 -1.92
C ASP A 22 -13.88 -16.33 -2.90
N GLY A 23 -12.96 -17.24 -2.58
CA GLY A 23 -12.55 -18.34 -3.46
C GLY A 23 -11.55 -17.99 -4.57
N TYR A 24 -11.14 -16.73 -4.71
CA TYR A 24 -10.06 -16.31 -5.61
C TYR A 24 -8.78 -15.94 -4.85
N SER A 25 -7.64 -16.06 -5.52
CA SER A 25 -6.36 -15.59 -4.99
C SER A 25 -6.41 -14.09 -4.69
N SER A 26 -5.93 -13.71 -3.50
CA SER A 26 -5.82 -12.31 -3.12
C SER A 26 -4.89 -11.56 -4.09
N PRO A 27 -5.21 -10.31 -4.47
CA PRO A 27 -4.29 -9.47 -5.23
C PRO A 27 -3.01 -9.18 -4.45
N PHE A 28 -3.06 -9.25 -3.11
CA PHE A 28 -1.90 -9.09 -2.23
C PHE A 28 -1.59 -10.43 -1.56
N SER A 29 -0.80 -11.28 -2.21
CA SER A 29 -0.39 -12.56 -1.64
C SER A 29 0.26 -12.35 -0.26
N GLN A 30 -0.18 -13.13 0.73
CA GLN A 30 0.41 -13.09 2.08
C GLN A 30 1.87 -13.55 2.09
N SER A 31 2.33 -14.30 1.08
CA SER A 31 3.74 -14.65 0.91
C SER A 31 4.59 -13.41 0.66
N ASP A 32 4.06 -12.46 -0.11
CA ASP A 32 4.83 -11.34 -0.68
C ASP A 32 4.56 -10.03 0.04
N PHE A 33 3.39 -9.91 0.69
CA PHE A 33 2.94 -8.69 1.35
C PHE A 33 2.65 -8.90 2.84
N ASN A 34 3.05 -7.93 3.65
CA ASN A 34 2.52 -7.72 4.99
C ASN A 34 1.42 -6.65 4.94
N THR A 35 0.41 -6.74 5.80
CA THR A 35 -0.67 -5.76 5.92
C THR A 35 -0.65 -5.10 7.30
N TYR A 36 -0.79 -3.79 7.36
CA TYR A 36 -0.93 -3.04 8.61
C TYR A 36 -1.74 -1.76 8.43
N THR A 37 -2.34 -1.28 9.51
CA THR A 37 -2.99 0.04 9.58
C THR A 37 -1.94 1.13 9.82
N SER A 38 -2.03 2.26 9.12
CA SER A 38 -1.11 3.38 9.40
C SER A 38 -1.47 4.05 10.73
N LYS A 39 -0.47 4.47 11.54
CA LYS A 39 -0.72 5.20 12.81
C LYS A 39 -1.64 6.42 12.64
N LYS A 40 -1.57 7.10 11.49
CA LYS A 40 -2.45 8.25 11.16
C LYS A 40 -3.94 7.87 11.10
N TYR A 41 -4.27 6.63 10.81
CA TYR A 41 -5.66 6.15 10.82
C TYR A 41 -6.12 5.88 12.26
N ASP A 42 -5.29 5.27 13.12
CA ASP A 42 -5.61 5.06 14.54
C ASP A 42 -5.91 6.37 15.28
N ASP A 43 -5.14 7.44 14.99
CA ASP A 43 -5.37 8.74 15.63
C ASP A 43 -6.66 9.43 15.13
N ASN A 44 -7.05 9.23 13.88
CA ASN A 44 -8.28 9.81 13.30
C ASN A 44 -9.55 9.03 13.66
N ASN A 45 -9.43 7.73 13.98
CA ASN A 45 -10.59 6.87 14.25
C ASN A 45 -11.08 6.90 15.71
N LYS A 46 -10.35 7.57 16.62
CA LYS A 46 -10.83 7.87 17.99
C LYS A 46 -12.06 8.80 18.03
N LEU A 47 -12.52 9.31 16.88
CA LEU A 47 -13.61 10.28 16.76
C LEU A 47 -14.90 9.74 16.11
N LYS A 48 -15.05 8.43 15.89
CA LYS A 48 -16.27 7.89 15.26
C LYS A 48 -16.87 6.69 16.01
N ASP A 49 -17.30 6.95 17.24
CA ASP A 49 -18.48 6.27 17.79
C ASP A 49 -19.73 6.89 17.12
N ALA A 50 -20.26 6.24 16.07
CA ALA A 50 -21.68 6.25 15.71
C ALA A 50 -21.90 5.55 14.35
N ASP A 51 -22.73 4.51 14.40
CA ASP A 51 -23.70 4.06 13.39
C ASP A 51 -23.20 3.57 12.01
N GLU A 52 -23.31 2.24 11.82
CA GLU A 52 -23.68 1.55 10.57
C GLU A 52 -23.03 2.00 9.24
N VAL A 53 -21.70 2.10 9.16
CA VAL A 53 -21.02 2.26 7.87
C VAL A 53 -20.13 1.05 7.58
N TYR A 54 -20.48 0.32 6.53
CA TYR A 54 -19.70 -0.77 5.93
C TYR A 54 -18.25 -0.31 5.60
N GLY A 55 -17.35 -0.53 6.56
CA GLY A 55 -15.98 -1.02 6.37
C GLY A 55 -15.00 -0.18 5.57
N PHE A 56 -15.08 1.16 5.53
CA PHE A 56 -14.04 1.98 4.91
C PHE A 56 -12.76 1.99 5.76
N ASN A 57 -11.83 1.09 5.44
CA ASN A 57 -10.56 0.95 6.14
C ASN A 57 -9.39 1.34 5.21
N GLU A 58 -8.54 2.25 5.67
CA GLU A 58 -7.25 2.49 5.03
C GLU A 58 -6.21 1.50 5.56
N ILE A 59 -5.58 0.77 4.64
CA ILE A 59 -4.60 -0.27 4.95
C ILE A 59 -3.35 -0.05 4.12
N VAL A 60 -2.21 -0.40 4.69
CA VAL A 60 -0.93 -0.39 3.99
C VAL A 60 -0.49 -1.82 3.70
N LYS A 61 -0.17 -2.08 2.43
CA LYS A 61 0.45 -3.32 1.95
C LYS A 61 1.93 -3.09 1.75
N LEU A 62 2.76 -3.80 2.51
CA LEU A 62 4.23 -3.75 2.43
C LEU A 62 4.74 -4.95 1.63
N HIS A 63 5.32 -4.70 0.46
CA HIS A 63 6.03 -5.72 -0.31
C HIS A 63 7.34 -6.07 0.40
N LYS A 64 7.47 -7.34 0.81
CA LYS A 64 8.57 -7.80 1.69
C LYS A 64 9.94 -7.71 1.02
N GLU A 65 10.00 -7.96 -0.29
CA GLU A 65 11.28 -8.00 -1.00
C GLU A 65 11.84 -6.61 -1.31
N THR A 66 10.98 -5.68 -1.74
CA THR A 66 11.42 -4.35 -2.22
C THR A 66 11.22 -3.24 -1.20
N GLY A 67 10.41 -3.47 -0.17
CA GLY A 67 10.05 -2.43 0.81
C GLY A 67 9.01 -1.42 0.29
N LEU A 68 8.46 -1.64 -0.91
CA LEU A 68 7.36 -0.83 -1.44
C LEU A 68 6.15 -0.90 -0.51
N ARG A 69 5.56 0.25 -0.22
CA ARG A 69 4.31 0.37 0.53
C ARG A 69 3.24 0.94 -0.37
N ILE A 70 2.07 0.32 -0.30
CA ILE A 70 0.90 0.69 -1.08
C ILE A 70 -0.19 1.00 -0.06
N ASN A 71 -0.55 2.28 0.07
CA ASN A 71 -1.73 2.66 0.85
C ASN A 71 -2.97 2.46 -0.01
N CYS A 72 -3.94 1.74 0.52
CA CYS A 72 -5.19 1.44 -0.14
C CYS A 72 -6.35 1.77 0.78
N SER A 73 -7.43 2.31 0.23
CA SER A 73 -8.74 2.14 0.86
C SER A 73 -9.29 0.77 0.50
N SER A 74 -9.92 0.11 1.45
CA SER A 74 -10.68 -1.12 1.25
C SER A 74 -12.16 -0.89 1.54
N HIS A 75 -13.02 -1.50 0.72
CA HIS A 75 -14.46 -1.50 0.90
C HIS A 75 -14.98 -2.91 0.62
N GLU A 76 -15.69 -3.48 1.58
CA GLU A 76 -16.34 -4.77 1.45
C GLU A 76 -17.83 -4.56 1.13
N ASP A 77 -18.37 -5.38 0.24
CA ASP A 77 -19.79 -5.35 -0.09
C ASP A 77 -20.67 -5.85 1.08
N TYR A 78 -21.97 -5.57 1.01
CA TYR A 78 -22.92 -5.93 2.08
C TYR A 78 -22.91 -7.42 2.44
N PHE A 79 -22.66 -8.27 1.43
CA PHE A 79 -22.71 -9.72 1.58
C PHE A 79 -21.37 -10.34 2.00
N GLY A 80 -20.29 -9.56 2.11
CA GLY A 80 -18.95 -10.06 2.40
C GLY A 80 -18.36 -10.94 1.30
N THR A 81 -18.85 -10.80 0.07
CA THR A 81 -18.43 -11.62 -1.08
C THR A 81 -17.32 -10.97 -1.90
N GLU A 82 -17.26 -9.64 -1.90
CA GLU A 82 -16.29 -8.86 -2.67
C GLU A 82 -15.65 -7.78 -1.81
N THR A 83 -14.32 -7.68 -1.88
CA THR A 83 -13.56 -6.55 -1.34
C THR A 83 -12.93 -5.77 -2.49
N GLU A 84 -13.29 -4.49 -2.61
CA GLU A 84 -12.60 -3.55 -3.48
C GLU A 84 -11.40 -2.94 -2.73
N TYR A 85 -10.22 -3.01 -3.35
CA TYR A 85 -9.03 -2.26 -2.95
C TYR A 85 -8.75 -1.18 -3.97
N LYS A 86 -8.72 0.08 -3.52
CA LYS A 86 -8.33 1.23 -4.34
C LYS A 86 -7.02 1.80 -3.83
N VAL A 87 -6.00 1.79 -4.68
CA VAL A 87 -4.68 2.35 -4.37
C VAL A 87 -4.77 3.87 -4.31
N LEU A 88 -4.36 4.41 -3.17
CA LEU A 88 -4.32 5.85 -2.89
C LEU A 88 -2.94 6.41 -3.23
N GLU A 89 -1.89 5.78 -2.71
CA GLU A 89 -0.51 6.21 -2.89
C GLU A 89 0.48 5.05 -2.77
N THR A 90 1.65 5.24 -3.38
CA THR A 90 2.79 4.33 -3.31
C THR A 90 4.00 5.06 -2.75
N PHE A 91 4.64 4.48 -1.74
CA PHE A 91 5.76 5.12 -1.06
C PHE A 91 6.73 4.08 -0.51
N ILE A 92 7.89 4.55 -0.07
CA ILE A 92 8.91 3.77 0.64
C ILE A 92 9.32 4.53 1.90
N PHE A 93 9.87 3.80 2.86
CA PHE A 93 10.68 4.38 3.93
C PHE A 93 12.13 4.03 3.68
N LEU A 94 13.01 5.01 3.80
CA LEU A 94 14.45 4.77 3.92
C LEU A 94 14.77 4.21 5.32
N GLN A 95 15.99 3.70 5.50
CA GLN A 95 16.45 3.17 6.79
C GLN A 95 16.44 4.21 7.91
N ASP A 96 16.62 5.50 7.57
CA ASP A 96 16.55 6.63 8.50
C ASP A 96 15.11 7.07 8.85
N GLY A 97 14.09 6.40 8.29
CA GLY A 97 12.69 6.72 8.50
C GLY A 97 12.11 7.79 7.56
N LYS A 98 12.89 8.36 6.62
CA LYS A 98 12.37 9.32 5.63
C LYS A 98 11.36 8.62 4.71
N LYS A 99 10.14 9.17 4.61
CA LYS A 99 9.11 8.74 3.64
C LYS A 99 9.39 9.37 2.28
N LEU A 100 9.40 8.58 1.21
CA LEU A 100 9.48 9.07 -0.17
C LEU A 100 8.36 8.47 -1.01
N TYR A 101 7.72 9.30 -1.85
CA TYR A 101 6.73 8.83 -2.81
C TYR A 101 7.40 8.21 -4.02
N VAL A 102 6.88 7.05 -4.43
CA VAL A 102 7.40 6.30 -5.57
C VAL A 102 6.60 6.67 -6.80
N THR A 103 7.30 7.12 -7.83
CA THR A 103 6.70 7.46 -9.13
C THR A 103 6.84 6.33 -10.13
N GLU A 104 7.93 5.57 -10.09
CA GLU A 104 8.16 4.45 -11.01
C GLU A 104 9.05 3.39 -10.34
N MET A 105 9.05 2.18 -10.89
CA MET A 105 9.89 1.08 -10.43
C MET A 105 10.70 0.52 -11.60
N ASP A 106 12.01 0.45 -11.40
CA ASP A 106 12.96 -0.13 -12.32
C ASP A 106 13.48 -1.45 -11.73
N LEU A 107 12.88 -2.55 -12.18
CA LEU A 107 13.20 -3.90 -11.72
C LEU A 107 14.54 -4.39 -12.28
N GLU A 108 14.99 -3.88 -13.42
CA GLU A 108 16.27 -4.29 -14.02
C GLU A 108 17.45 -3.77 -13.18
N ASN A 109 17.34 -2.53 -12.70
CA ASN A 109 18.35 -1.90 -11.84
C ASN A 109 18.05 -2.01 -10.34
N ASN A 110 16.97 -2.71 -9.95
CA ASN A 110 16.53 -2.87 -8.55
C ASN A 110 16.40 -1.54 -7.78
N GLN A 111 15.70 -0.57 -8.39
CA GLN A 111 15.55 0.77 -7.84
C GLN A 111 14.13 1.33 -8.01
N PHE A 112 13.74 2.19 -7.09
CA PHE A 112 12.57 3.05 -7.20
C PHE A 112 12.97 4.38 -7.82
N ILE A 113 12.10 4.96 -8.62
CA ILE A 113 12.22 6.35 -9.04
C ILE A 113 11.32 7.18 -8.15
N THR A 114 11.88 8.24 -7.59
CA THR A 114 11.19 9.22 -6.75
C THR A 114 11.41 10.62 -7.32
N GLU A 115 10.72 11.63 -6.79
CA GLU A 115 10.97 13.03 -7.17
C GLU A 115 12.40 13.47 -6.84
N ASP A 116 12.99 12.91 -5.77
CA ASP A 116 14.37 13.18 -5.33
C ASP A 116 15.42 12.39 -6.15
N GLY A 117 14.99 11.53 -7.09
CA GLY A 117 15.85 10.68 -7.90
C GLY A 117 15.72 9.18 -7.60
N PRO A 118 16.61 8.34 -8.16
CA PRO A 118 16.56 6.89 -7.99
C PRO A 118 17.03 6.44 -6.60
N ILE A 119 16.31 5.48 -6.03
CA ILE A 119 16.57 4.88 -4.71
C ILE A 119 16.67 3.35 -4.84
N PRO A 120 17.83 2.73 -4.57
CA PRO A 120 17.99 1.28 -4.58
C PRO A 120 17.09 0.56 -3.55
N PHE A 121 16.59 -0.63 -3.90
CA PHE A 121 15.77 -1.46 -3.00
C PHE A 121 16.50 -1.87 -1.71
N SER A 122 17.83 -1.88 -1.71
CA SER A 122 18.65 -2.19 -0.53
C SER A 122 18.60 -1.09 0.54
N LEU A 123 18.30 0.15 0.15
CA LEU A 123 18.21 1.28 1.07
C LEU A 123 16.82 1.47 1.67
N THR A 124 15.85 0.64 1.26
CA THR A 124 14.49 0.72 1.76
C THR A 124 14.27 -0.18 2.97
N ARG A 125 13.43 0.28 3.88
CA ARG A 125 13.04 -0.46 5.07
C ARG A 125 11.95 -1.48 4.73
N LYS A 126 12.18 -2.75 5.09
CA LYS A 126 11.32 -3.89 4.74
C LYS A 126 10.52 -4.45 5.92
N THR A 127 10.60 -3.79 7.08
CA THR A 127 9.88 -4.16 8.30
C THR A 127 8.77 -3.16 8.62
N ILE A 128 7.78 -3.64 9.35
CA ILE A 128 6.75 -2.82 9.99
C ILE A 128 7.22 -2.71 11.44
N GLU A 129 8.08 -1.75 11.74
CA GLU A 129 8.31 -1.38 13.15
C GLU A 129 7.54 -0.09 13.40
N PRO A 130 6.99 0.09 14.62
CA PRO A 130 6.38 1.36 14.99
C PRO A 130 7.44 2.44 14.85
N THR A 131 7.30 3.31 13.85
CA THR A 131 8.00 4.59 13.86
C THR A 131 7.41 5.38 15.01
N ASP A 132 8.17 5.53 16.10
CA ASP A 132 7.78 6.30 17.29
C ASP A 132 7.00 7.56 16.94
#